data_AF-A0A090Q470-F1
#
_entry.id   AF-A0A090Q470-F1
#
_cell.length_a   1.000
_cell.length_b   1.000
_cell.length_c   1.000
_cell.angle_alpha   90.00
_cell.angle_beta   90.00
_cell.angle_gamma   90.00
#
_symmetry.space_group_name_H-M   'P 1'
#
loop_
_entity.id
_entity.type
_entity.pdbx_description
1 polymer ?
#
loop_
_entity_poly.entity_id
_entity_poly.type
_entity_poly.pdbx_seq_one_letter_code
_entity_poly.pdbx_strand_id
1 'polypeptide(L)'
;MNSYPEFPEQVKSAFLSFGRKHDFDLKEINYNWRVIFQNNTWKITFVCEFGVVDVTVTNLLDKTEIPLSSLMEFWFSDSEYYKDYGKHIYGDEKNINWIIKVLDHHFIEFKIQYLDKIKEYVEFQNLESKLITYINTNGSELLRGKFNNNSSDWKALAINEMDKKLMATMK
;
A
#
# COMPACT_ATOMS: atom_id res chain seq x y z
N MET A 1 -5.07 21.35 2.57
CA MET A 1 -4.35 20.23 1.92
C MET A 1 -3.24 20.87 1.10
N ASN A 2 -2.00 20.84 1.60
CA ASN A 2 -0.87 21.49 0.93
C ASN A 2 -0.28 20.51 -0.08
N SER A 3 -0.83 20.50 -1.29
CA SER A 3 -0.32 19.73 -2.44
C SER A 3 0.88 20.44 -3.04
N TYR A 4 1.90 19.68 -3.44
CA TYR A 4 3.02 20.18 -4.23
C TYR A 4 2.55 20.41 -5.68
N PRO A 5 2.37 21.66 -6.16
CA PRO A 5 1.67 21.94 -7.43
C PRO A 5 2.30 21.28 -8.66
N GLU A 6 3.60 21.07 -8.66
CA GLU A 6 4.38 20.46 -9.74
C GLU A 6 4.26 18.94 -9.78
N PHE A 7 3.74 18.32 -8.71
CA PHE A 7 3.67 16.87 -8.56
C PHE A 7 3.03 16.15 -9.75
N PRO A 8 1.86 16.56 -10.27
CA PRO A 8 1.23 15.84 -11.36
C PRO A 8 2.06 15.80 -12.64
N GLU A 9 2.69 16.93 -12.99
CA GLU A 9 3.52 17.00 -14.19
C GLU A 9 4.84 16.24 -14.03
N GLN A 10 5.43 16.24 -12.83
CA GLN A 10 6.60 15.42 -12.53
C GLN A 10 6.29 13.92 -12.65
N VAL A 11 5.15 13.48 -12.10
CA VAL A 11 4.69 12.09 -12.22
C VAL A 11 4.47 11.75 -13.70
N LYS A 12 3.75 12.57 -14.48
CA LYS A 12 3.52 12.31 -15.92
C LYS A 12 4.83 12.21 -16.70
N SER A 13 5.75 13.14 -16.45
CA SER A 13 7.06 13.18 -17.13
C SER A 13 7.85 11.91 -16.87
N ALA A 14 8.01 11.55 -15.59
CA ALA A 14 8.77 10.37 -15.19
C ALA A 14 8.10 9.05 -15.64
N PHE A 15 6.76 9.01 -15.63
CA PHE A 15 6.00 7.81 -15.95
C PHE A 15 5.92 7.55 -17.46
N LEU A 16 6.25 8.53 -18.31
CA LEU A 16 6.02 8.46 -19.77
C LEU A 16 6.71 7.26 -20.45
N SER A 17 7.97 6.99 -20.10
CA SER A 17 8.72 5.85 -20.66
C SER A 17 8.18 4.51 -20.14
N PHE A 18 7.92 4.42 -18.84
CA PHE A 18 7.34 3.23 -18.21
C PHE A 18 5.94 2.93 -18.76
N GLY A 19 5.09 3.95 -18.88
CA GLY A 19 3.73 3.81 -19.37
C GLY A 19 3.68 3.32 -20.81
N ARG A 20 4.57 3.82 -21.68
CA ARG A 20 4.72 3.30 -23.05
C ARG A 20 5.21 1.84 -23.10
N LYS A 21 6.17 1.48 -22.23
CA LYS A 21 6.71 0.11 -22.17
C LYS A 21 5.64 -0.91 -21.77
N HIS A 22 4.72 -0.52 -20.90
CA HIS A 22 3.76 -1.42 -20.26
C HIS A 22 2.28 -1.12 -20.58
N ASP A 23 2.03 -0.34 -21.63
CA ASP A 23 0.70 0.01 -22.15
C ASP A 23 -0.23 0.68 -21.12
N PHE A 24 0.32 1.53 -20.25
CA PHE A 24 -0.47 2.34 -19.33
C PHE A 24 -0.82 3.70 -19.93
N ASP A 25 -2.11 4.04 -19.86
CA ASP A 25 -2.60 5.37 -20.18
C ASP A 25 -2.84 6.20 -18.93
N LEU A 26 -2.65 7.52 -19.04
CA LEU A 26 -3.15 8.46 -18.04
C LEU A 26 -4.69 8.45 -18.06
N LYS A 27 -5.33 8.23 -16.91
CA LYS A 27 -6.80 8.25 -16.77
C LYS A 27 -7.32 9.48 -16.07
N GLU A 28 -6.64 9.93 -15.00
CA GLU A 28 -7.14 11.02 -14.17
C GLU A 28 -5.97 11.82 -13.57
N ILE A 29 -6.15 13.13 -13.50
CA ILE A 29 -5.39 14.02 -12.61
C ILE A 29 -6.42 14.75 -11.76
N ASN A 30 -6.30 14.65 -10.44
CA ASN A 30 -7.25 15.25 -9.53
C ASN A 30 -6.56 16.17 -8.51
N TYR A 31 -7.13 17.36 -8.33
CA TYR A 31 -6.79 18.33 -7.29
C TYR A 31 -5.29 18.65 -7.11
N ASN A 32 -4.47 18.52 -8.16
CA ASN A 32 -3.01 18.75 -8.16
C ASN A 32 -2.18 17.83 -7.24
N TRP A 33 -2.77 16.79 -6.65
CA TRP A 33 -2.06 15.85 -5.77
C TRP A 33 -2.29 14.38 -6.12
N ARG A 34 -3.14 14.08 -7.11
CA ARG A 34 -3.46 12.70 -7.49
C ARG A 34 -3.26 12.49 -8.98
N VAL A 35 -2.59 11.41 -9.35
CA VAL A 35 -2.41 10.99 -10.74
C VAL A 35 -2.70 9.50 -10.87
N ILE A 36 -3.50 9.12 -11.86
CA ILE A 36 -3.89 7.74 -12.09
C ILE A 36 -3.50 7.31 -13.50
N PHE A 37 -2.77 6.21 -13.59
CA PHE A 37 -2.51 5.49 -14.83
C PHE A 37 -3.20 4.14 -14.81
N GLN A 38 -3.63 3.65 -15.96
CA GLN A 38 -4.32 2.38 -16.05
C GLN A 38 -4.13 1.70 -17.41
N ASN A 39 -3.98 0.38 -17.39
CA ASN A 39 -4.10 -0.50 -18.56
C ASN A 39 -5.26 -1.49 -18.36
N ASN A 40 -5.34 -2.55 -19.18
CA ASN A 40 -6.45 -3.51 -19.08
C ASN A 40 -6.45 -4.35 -17.78
N THR A 41 -5.32 -4.47 -17.10
CA THR A 41 -5.13 -5.37 -15.95
C THR A 41 -4.88 -4.61 -14.65
N TRP A 42 -4.21 -3.46 -14.73
CA TRP A 42 -3.64 -2.76 -13.58
C TRP A 42 -3.97 -1.28 -13.61
N LYS A 43 -4.18 -0.71 -12.42
CA LYS A 43 -4.27 0.73 -12.16
C LYS A 43 -3.17 1.11 -11.18
N ILE A 44 -2.41 2.16 -11.49
CA ILE A 44 -1.39 2.72 -10.60
C ILE A 44 -1.84 4.12 -10.19
N THR A 45 -1.99 4.33 -8.89
CA THR A 45 -2.44 5.60 -8.31
C THR A 45 -1.30 6.21 -7.52
N PHE A 46 -0.91 7.43 -7.88
CA PHE A 46 0.02 8.26 -7.14
C PHE A 46 -0.78 9.33 -6.39
N VAL A 47 -0.48 9.50 -5.10
CA VAL A 47 -1.09 10.50 -4.20
C VAL A 47 0.04 11.26 -3.51
N CYS A 48 -0.05 12.58 -3.44
CA CYS A 48 0.92 13.42 -2.72
C CYS A 48 0.20 14.27 -1.67
N GLU A 49 0.30 13.87 -0.42
CA GLU A 49 -0.29 14.60 0.70
C GLU A 49 0.81 15.11 1.62
N PHE A 50 0.79 16.42 1.93
CA PHE A 50 1.78 17.06 2.80
C PHE A 50 3.24 16.86 2.31
N GLY A 51 3.42 16.73 0.99
CA GLY A 51 4.70 16.48 0.36
C GLY A 51 5.15 15.02 0.37
N VAL A 52 4.37 14.11 0.97
CA VAL A 52 4.65 12.68 1.01
C VAL A 52 3.87 11.97 -0.10
N VAL A 53 4.56 11.12 -0.85
CA VAL A 53 4.02 10.32 -1.94
C VAL A 53 3.62 8.96 -1.42
N ASP A 54 2.39 8.58 -1.72
CA ASP A 54 1.91 7.22 -1.63
C ASP A 54 1.58 6.68 -3.03
N VAL A 55 1.90 5.41 -3.25
CA VAL A 55 1.64 4.72 -4.52
C VAL A 55 0.92 3.43 -4.23
N THR A 56 -0.25 3.28 -4.84
CA THR A 56 -1.03 2.05 -4.79
C THR A 56 -1.13 1.44 -6.17
N VAL A 57 -0.89 0.13 -6.26
CA VAL A 57 -1.15 -0.64 -7.46
C VAL A 57 -2.39 -1.51 -7.25
N THR A 58 -3.35 -1.41 -8.15
CA THR A 58 -4.62 -2.13 -8.07
C THR A 58 -4.73 -3.11 -9.22
N ASN A 59 -5.03 -4.38 -8.91
CA ASN A 59 -5.46 -5.33 -9.92
C ASN A 59 -6.94 -5.07 -10.25
N LEU A 60 -7.25 -4.87 -11.53
CA LEU A 60 -8.61 -4.52 -11.96
C LEU A 60 -9.56 -5.71 -12.00
N LEU A 61 -9.04 -6.95 -12.11
CA LEU A 61 -9.87 -8.16 -12.22
C LEU A 61 -10.56 -8.46 -10.89
N ASP A 62 -9.84 -8.37 -9.78
CA ASP A 62 -10.32 -8.70 -8.45
C ASP A 62 -10.41 -7.50 -7.49
N LYS A 63 -10.02 -6.31 -7.96
CA LYS A 63 -10.02 -5.04 -7.21
C LYS A 63 -9.07 -5.03 -6.01
N THR A 64 -8.07 -5.92 -5.98
CA THR A 64 -7.06 -5.93 -4.92
C THR A 64 -6.22 -4.66 -5.01
N GLU A 65 -6.13 -3.92 -3.92
CA GLU A 65 -5.26 -2.75 -3.78
C GLU A 65 -4.02 -3.12 -2.97
N ILE A 66 -2.85 -2.81 -3.54
CA ILE A 66 -1.56 -3.17 -2.98
C ILE A 66 -0.73 -1.90 -2.88
N PRO A 67 -0.52 -1.37 -1.66
CA PRO A 67 0.42 -0.27 -1.44
C PRO A 67 1.84 -0.67 -1.85
N LEU A 68 2.57 0.24 -2.50
CA LEU A 68 3.97 0.02 -2.86
C LEU A 68 4.84 -0.24 -1.62
N SER A 69 4.53 0.41 -0.50
CA SER A 69 5.19 0.17 0.78
C SER A 69 5.09 -1.30 1.22
N SER A 70 3.90 -1.91 1.11
CA SER A 70 3.68 -3.33 1.47
C SER A 70 4.45 -4.28 0.55
N LEU A 71 4.57 -3.94 -0.74
CA LEU A 71 5.37 -4.71 -1.70
C LEU A 71 6.86 -4.63 -1.38
N MET A 72 7.32 -3.43 -1.06
CA MET A 72 8.69 -3.16 -0.68
C MET A 72 9.04 -3.90 0.61
N GLU A 73 8.15 -3.90 1.60
CA GLU A 73 8.36 -4.67 2.83
C GLU A 73 8.38 -6.18 2.55
N PHE A 74 7.43 -6.69 1.77
CA PHE A 74 7.33 -8.12 1.45
C PHE A 74 8.58 -8.65 0.73
N TRP A 75 9.13 -7.90 -0.22
CA TRP A 75 10.28 -8.36 -1.00
C TRP A 75 11.63 -8.01 -0.38
N PHE A 76 11.70 -6.94 0.40
CA PHE A 76 12.96 -6.30 0.76
C PHE A 76 13.10 -6.04 2.27
N SER A 77 12.26 -6.64 3.13
CA SER A 77 12.21 -6.42 4.59
C SER A 77 13.58 -6.33 5.25
N ASP A 78 14.51 -7.20 4.83
CA ASP A 78 15.84 -7.33 5.45
C ASP A 78 16.96 -6.60 4.69
N SER A 79 16.63 -5.89 3.61
CA SER A 79 17.63 -5.24 2.74
C SER A 79 17.81 -3.75 3.07
N GLU A 80 18.99 -3.21 2.74
CA GLU A 80 19.21 -1.76 2.76
C GLU A 80 18.27 -1.01 1.80
N TYR A 81 17.76 -1.70 0.77
CA TYR A 81 16.82 -1.17 -0.20
C TYR A 81 15.49 -0.73 0.43
N TYR A 82 14.99 -1.46 1.43
CA TYR A 82 13.78 -1.06 2.16
C TYR A 82 14.04 0.12 3.11
N LYS A 83 15.23 0.20 3.71
CA LYS A 83 15.63 1.37 4.52
C LYS A 83 15.75 2.63 3.67
N ASP A 84 16.15 2.49 2.41
CA ASP A 84 16.22 3.59 1.45
C ASP A 84 14.84 4.03 0.96
N TYR A 85 13.83 3.15 0.92
CA TYR A 85 12.44 3.51 0.58
C TYR A 85 11.94 4.69 1.43
N GLY A 86 12.20 4.66 2.75
CA GLY A 86 11.81 5.75 3.67
C GLY A 86 12.46 7.11 3.36
N LYS A 87 13.56 7.13 2.60
CA LYS A 87 14.24 8.38 2.14
C LYS A 87 13.67 8.92 0.83
N HIS A 88 12.86 8.12 0.13
CA HIS A 88 12.32 8.40 -1.20
C HIS A 88 10.81 8.67 -1.21
N ILE A 89 10.25 9.03 -0.05
CA ILE A 89 8.81 9.24 0.12
C ILE A 89 8.34 10.64 -0.26
N TYR A 90 9.20 11.55 -0.73
CA TYR A 90 8.80 12.94 -1.00
C TYR A 90 8.39 13.17 -2.46
N GLY A 91 7.54 14.17 -2.68
CA GLY A 91 6.92 14.51 -3.96
C GLY A 91 7.82 15.14 -5.02
N ASP A 92 9.13 15.16 -4.84
CA ASP A 92 10.07 15.70 -5.82
C ASP A 92 10.40 14.69 -6.94
N GLU A 93 10.81 15.24 -8.09
CA GLU A 93 11.06 14.47 -9.31
C GLU A 93 12.10 13.33 -9.13
N LYS A 94 13.12 13.51 -8.29
CA LYS A 94 14.14 12.47 -8.05
C LYS A 94 13.50 11.25 -7.39
N ASN A 95 12.66 11.48 -6.39
CA ASN A 95 11.97 10.42 -5.66
C ASN A 95 10.90 9.74 -6.53
N ILE A 96 10.14 10.51 -7.30
CA ILE A 96 9.19 9.97 -8.28
C ILE A 96 9.90 9.07 -9.31
N ASN A 97 11.03 9.50 -9.85
CA ASN A 97 11.83 8.68 -10.78
C ASN A 97 12.35 7.39 -10.14
N TRP A 98 12.74 7.44 -8.86
CA TRP A 98 13.14 6.25 -8.13
C TRP A 98 11.98 5.27 -7.95
N ILE A 99 10.80 5.76 -7.54
CA ILE A 99 9.59 4.97 -7.42
C ILE A 99 9.22 4.27 -8.74
N ILE A 100 9.30 4.99 -9.86
CA ILE A 100 8.99 4.42 -11.18
C ILE A 100 10.02 3.35 -11.58
N LYS A 101 11.30 3.51 -11.23
CA LYS A 101 12.31 2.46 -11.42
C LYS A 101 12.04 1.22 -10.58
N VAL A 102 11.52 1.38 -9.36
CA VAL A 102 11.07 0.25 -8.53
C VAL A 102 9.92 -0.48 -9.23
N LEU A 103 8.92 0.26 -9.71
CA LEU A 103 7.79 -0.31 -10.44
C LEU A 103 8.23 -1.05 -11.72
N ASP A 104 9.17 -0.49 -12.47
CA ASP A 104 9.69 -1.10 -13.71
C ASP A 104 10.44 -2.40 -13.44
N HIS A 105 11.36 -2.41 -12.47
CA HIS A 105 12.17 -3.59 -12.16
C HIS A 105 11.43 -4.68 -11.39
N HIS A 106 10.51 -4.29 -10.51
CA HIS A 106 9.97 -5.19 -9.49
C HIS A 106 8.48 -5.42 -9.58
N PHE A 107 7.74 -4.65 -10.38
CA PHE A 107 6.28 -4.78 -10.37
C PHE A 107 5.71 -5.43 -11.63
N ILE A 108 6.15 -5.02 -12.83
CA ILE A 108 5.52 -5.54 -14.06
C ILE A 108 6.22 -6.77 -14.61
N GLU A 109 7.55 -6.89 -14.44
CA GLU A 109 8.29 -8.10 -14.83
C GLU A 109 8.20 -9.22 -13.77
N PHE A 110 7.84 -8.89 -12.52
CA PHE A 110 7.69 -9.83 -11.41
C PHE A 110 6.27 -10.40 -11.31
N LYS A 111 5.98 -11.22 -12.33
CA LYS A 111 5.23 -12.49 -12.26
C LYS A 111 4.01 -12.55 -11.33
N ILE A 112 2.84 -12.67 -11.98
CA ILE A 112 1.57 -13.25 -11.48
C ILE A 112 1.76 -14.35 -10.41
N GLN A 113 2.82 -15.16 -10.49
CA GLN A 113 3.10 -16.25 -9.56
C GLN A 113 3.24 -15.86 -8.08
N TYR A 114 3.51 -14.59 -7.75
CA TYR A 114 3.59 -14.12 -6.36
C TYR A 114 2.37 -13.30 -5.93
N LEU A 115 1.43 -13.02 -6.84
CA LEU A 115 0.30 -12.16 -6.57
C LEU A 115 -0.55 -12.68 -5.41
N ASP A 116 -0.77 -13.99 -5.33
CA ASP A 116 -1.53 -14.60 -4.24
C ASP A 116 -0.82 -14.50 -2.89
N LYS A 117 0.51 -14.64 -2.85
CA LYS A 117 1.30 -14.46 -1.63
C LYS A 117 1.33 -13.00 -1.17
N ILE A 118 1.39 -12.07 -2.11
CA ILE A 118 1.35 -10.63 -1.82
C ILE A 118 -0.05 -10.27 -1.30
N LYS A 119 -1.11 -10.82 -1.89
CA LYS A 119 -2.49 -10.68 -1.38
C LYS A 119 -2.60 -11.18 0.05
N GLU A 120 -2.15 -12.40 0.31
CA GLU A 120 -2.14 -12.98 1.67
C GLU A 120 -1.37 -12.07 2.66
N TYR A 121 -0.22 -11.54 2.26
CA TYR A 121 0.56 -10.63 3.09
C TYR A 121 -0.15 -9.29 3.35
N VAL A 122 -0.74 -8.68 2.32
CA VAL A 122 -1.50 -7.43 2.45
C VAL A 122 -2.75 -7.63 3.29
N GLU A 123 -3.47 -8.74 3.09
CA GLU A 123 -4.61 -9.12 3.92
C GLU A 123 -4.18 -9.33 5.37
N PHE A 124 -3.04 -9.97 5.61
CA PHE A 124 -2.47 -10.15 6.94
C PHE A 124 -2.10 -8.81 7.59
N GLN A 125 -1.42 -7.90 6.89
CA GLN A 125 -1.07 -6.57 7.39
C GLN A 125 -2.33 -5.73 7.69
N ASN A 126 -3.32 -5.76 6.79
CA ASN A 126 -4.59 -5.10 6.99
C ASN A 126 -5.36 -5.69 8.18
N LEU A 127 -5.33 -7.01 8.35
CA LEU A 127 -5.90 -7.69 9.50
C LEU A 127 -5.16 -7.28 10.77
N GLU A 128 -3.82 -7.29 10.78
CA GLU A 128 -3.02 -6.89 11.93
C GLU A 128 -3.28 -5.45 12.36
N SER A 129 -3.31 -4.51 11.41
CA SER A 129 -3.67 -3.11 11.67
C SER A 129 -5.09 -2.97 12.21
N LYS A 130 -6.06 -3.71 11.64
CA LYS A 130 -7.44 -3.77 12.15
C LYS A 130 -7.51 -4.35 13.57
N LEU A 131 -6.74 -5.41 13.86
CA LEU A 131 -6.69 -6.03 15.18
C LEU A 131 -6.07 -5.06 16.19
N ILE A 132 -4.98 -4.37 15.86
CA ILE A 132 -4.36 -3.35 16.73
C ILE A 132 -5.34 -2.21 16.99
N THR A 133 -6.01 -1.71 15.94
CA THR A 133 -7.03 -0.67 16.07
C THR A 133 -8.18 -1.13 16.97
N TYR A 134 -8.66 -2.36 16.77
CA TYR A 134 -9.69 -2.96 17.60
C TYR A 134 -9.23 -3.08 19.06
N ILE A 135 -8.03 -3.58 19.33
CA ILE A 135 -7.46 -3.72 20.68
C ILE A 135 -7.48 -2.37 21.39
N ASN A 136 -6.98 -1.33 20.73
CA ASN A 136 -6.85 0.02 21.30
C ASN A 136 -8.21 0.71 21.53
N THR A 137 -9.20 0.44 20.68
CA THR A 137 -10.50 1.11 20.76
C THR A 137 -11.55 0.33 21.56
N ASN A 138 -11.60 -0.98 21.34
CA ASN A 138 -12.73 -1.85 21.69
C ASN A 138 -12.32 -3.16 22.38
N GLY A 139 -11.03 -3.51 22.39
CA GLY A 139 -10.52 -4.75 22.97
C GLY A 139 -10.76 -4.83 24.48
N SER A 140 -11.02 -6.04 24.97
CA SER A 140 -11.15 -6.29 26.41
C SER A 140 -9.84 -5.98 27.17
N GLU A 141 -9.94 -5.79 28.48
CA GLU A 141 -8.75 -5.63 29.34
C GLU A 141 -7.79 -6.81 29.23
N LEU A 142 -8.32 -8.03 29.11
CA LEU A 142 -7.54 -9.26 28.92
C LEU A 142 -6.75 -9.20 27.61
N LEU A 143 -7.42 -8.85 26.51
CA LEU A 143 -6.80 -8.76 25.20
C LEU A 143 -5.72 -7.66 25.15
N ARG A 144 -6.00 -6.48 25.71
CA ARG A 144 -5.01 -5.40 25.84
C ARG A 144 -3.80 -5.83 26.66
N GLY A 145 -4.03 -6.55 27.76
CA GLY A 145 -2.96 -7.11 28.59
C GLY A 145 -2.11 -8.13 27.83
N LYS A 146 -2.71 -8.97 26.99
CA LYS A 146 -1.99 -9.93 26.13
C LYS A 146 -1.17 -9.26 25.05
N PHE A 147 -1.73 -8.23 24.40
CA PHE A 147 -1.03 -7.44 23.38
C PHE A 147 0.18 -6.70 23.96
N ASN A 148 0.00 -5.96 25.07
CA ASN A 148 1.08 -5.18 25.69
C ASN A 148 2.24 -6.04 26.20
N ASN A 149 1.99 -7.31 26.53
CA ASN A 149 3.01 -8.27 26.96
C ASN A 149 3.58 -9.12 25.81
N ASN A 150 3.31 -8.77 24.54
CA ASN A 150 3.74 -9.52 23.36
C ASN A 150 3.42 -11.02 23.43
N SER A 151 2.27 -11.38 24.00
CA SER A 151 1.88 -12.79 24.13
C SER A 151 1.54 -13.40 22.78
N SER A 152 2.12 -14.55 22.42
CA SER A 152 1.96 -15.18 21.10
C SER A 152 0.51 -15.47 20.67
N ASP A 153 -0.43 -15.51 21.61
CA ASP A 153 -1.84 -15.81 21.39
C ASP A 153 -2.72 -14.56 21.19
N TRP A 154 -2.17 -13.34 21.28
CA TRP A 154 -2.97 -12.10 21.25
C TRP A 154 -3.79 -11.97 19.95
N LYS A 155 -3.22 -12.36 18.81
CA LYS A 155 -3.89 -12.27 17.49
C LYS A 155 -5.14 -13.17 17.44
N ALA A 156 -5.01 -14.40 17.93
CA ALA A 156 -6.12 -15.36 17.96
C ALA A 156 -7.25 -14.90 18.89
N LEU A 157 -6.90 -14.33 20.05
CA LEU A 157 -7.88 -13.76 20.98
C LEU A 157 -8.61 -12.55 20.37
N ALA A 158 -7.88 -11.66 19.69
CA ALA A 158 -8.45 -10.49 19.04
C ALA A 158 -9.46 -10.85 17.95
N ILE A 159 -9.15 -11.83 17.09
CA ILE A 159 -10.07 -12.33 16.06
C ILE A 159 -11.37 -12.88 16.69
N ASN A 160 -11.23 -13.72 17.72
CA ASN A 160 -12.38 -14.33 18.41
C ASN A 160 -13.29 -13.29 19.07
N GLU A 161 -12.72 -12.26 19.70
CA GLU A 161 -13.50 -11.16 20.28
C GLU A 161 -14.23 -10.32 19.22
N MET A 162 -13.57 -10.04 18.08
CA MET A 162 -14.17 -9.29 16.98
C MET A 162 -15.35 -10.05 16.36
N ASP A 163 -15.20 -11.36 16.09
CA ASP A 163 -16.26 -12.19 15.51
C ASP A 163 -17.48 -12.28 16.42
N LYS A 164 -17.27 -12.44 17.74
CA LYS A 164 -18.34 -12.44 18.73
C LYS A 164 -19.11 -11.12 18.74
N LYS A 165 -18.43 -9.98 18.61
CA LYS A 165 -19.08 -8.67 18.55
C LYS A 165 -19.89 -8.49 17.27
N LEU A 166 -19.35 -8.88 16.12
CA LEU A 166 -20.06 -8.85 14.83
C LEU A 166 -21.35 -9.70 14.86
N MET A 167 -21.28 -10.90 15.44
CA MET A 167 -22.45 -11.75 15.62
C MET A 167 -23.49 -11.16 16.59
N ALA A 168 -23.07 -10.33 17.54
CA ALA A 168 -23.97 -9.66 18.48
C ALA A 168 -24.69 -8.45 17.85
N THR A 169 -24.06 -7.74 16.90
CA THR A 169 -24.68 -6.61 16.18
C THR A 169 -25.60 -7.01 15.03
N MET A 170 -25.53 -8.27 14.57
CA MET A 170 -26.40 -8.80 13.50
C MET A 170 -27.71 -9.43 14.03
N LYS A 171 -27.97 -9.36 15.33
CA LYS A 171 -29.22 -9.79 15.98
C LYS A 171 -30.06 -8.59 16.38
#